data_AF-A0A7C9DHS2-F1
#
_entry.id   AF-A0A7C9DHS2-F1
#
_cell.length_a   1.000
_cell.length_b   1.000
_cell.length_c   1.000
_cell.angle_alpha   90.00
_cell.angle_beta   90.00
_cell.angle_gamma   90.00
#
_symmetry.space_group_name_H-M   'P 1'
#
loop_
_entity.id
_entity.type
_entity.pdbx_description
1 polymer ?
#
loop_
_entity_poly.entity_id
_entity_poly.type
_entity_poly.pdbx_seq_one_letter_code
_entity_poly.pdbx_strand_id
1 'polypeptide(L)'
;RLHKLLLSHWQKFTFNPSGGLRLKRDITEYGEFVRSFSAPSVDEKFEVLGILANVFIVAPESLATLFEGSPSIRKDAQSFIQLRDDYKSAKLATKLSSLWS
;
A
#
# COMPACT_ATOMS: atom_id res chain seq x y z
N ARG A 1 8.58 -13.14 8.50
CA ARG A 1 8.86 -13.83 7.21
C ARG A 1 7.71 -13.66 6.22
N LEU A 2 6.47 -14.03 6.59
CA LEU A 2 5.26 -13.84 5.76
C LEU A 2 5.13 -12.44 5.18
N HIS A 3 5.18 -11.40 6.02
CA HIS A 3 5.13 -10.00 5.59
C HIS A 3 6.10 -9.65 4.46
N LYS A 4 7.37 -10.07 4.58
CA LYS A 4 8.40 -9.85 3.55
C LYS A 4 8.05 -10.58 2.24
N LEU A 5 7.54 -11.81 2.33
CA LEU A 5 7.13 -12.59 1.17
C LEU A 5 5.96 -11.94 0.43
N LEU A 6 4.96 -11.43 1.16
CA LEU A 6 3.82 -10.70 0.58
C LEU A 6 4.28 -9.42 -0.13
N LEU A 7 5.11 -8.60 0.52
CA LEU A 7 5.65 -7.39 -0.10
C LEU A 7 6.43 -7.70 -1.39
N SER A 8 7.31 -8.71 -1.35
CA SER A 8 8.07 -9.14 -2.54
C SER A 8 7.18 -9.75 -3.63
N HIS A 9 6.03 -10.31 -3.29
CA HIS A 9 5.07 -10.82 -4.26
C HIS A 9 4.34 -9.67 -4.97
N TRP A 10 3.80 -8.71 -4.21
CA TRP A 10 3.04 -7.59 -4.78
C TRP A 10 3.88 -6.66 -5.63
N GLN A 11 5.17 -6.49 -5.32
CA GLN A 11 6.11 -5.72 -6.14
C GLN A 11 6.29 -6.25 -7.59
N LYS A 12 5.78 -7.44 -7.90
CA LYS A 12 5.83 -8.02 -9.26
C LYS A 12 4.67 -7.58 -10.15
N PHE A 13 3.69 -6.87 -9.61
CA PHE A 13 2.46 -6.51 -10.31
C PHE A 13 2.32 -5.00 -10.46
N THR A 14 1.54 -4.61 -11.46
CA THR A 14 1.00 -3.27 -11.60
C THR A 14 -0.47 -3.29 -11.23
N PHE A 15 -0.95 -2.28 -10.51
CA PHE A 15 -2.32 -2.22 -10.00
C PHE A 15 -3.07 -1.04 -10.59
N ASN A 16 -4.26 -1.34 -11.12
CA ASN A 16 -5.32 -0.36 -11.29
C ASN A 16 -6.19 -0.28 -10.01
N PRO A 17 -7.14 0.66 -9.89
CA PRO A 17 -7.99 0.78 -8.70
C PRO A 17 -8.75 -0.50 -8.35
N SER A 18 -9.29 -1.21 -9.34
CA SER A 18 -9.98 -2.49 -9.11
C SER A 18 -9.04 -3.58 -8.58
N GLY A 19 -7.80 -3.63 -9.06
CA GLY A 19 -6.75 -4.52 -8.55
C GLY A 19 -6.34 -4.14 -7.13
N GLY A 20 -6.27 -2.85 -6.81
CA GLY A 20 -6.04 -2.34 -5.45
C GLY A 20 -7.12 -2.80 -4.46
N LEU A 21 -8.40 -2.77 -4.87
CA LEU A 21 -9.51 -3.27 -4.05
C LEU A 21 -9.41 -4.79 -3.80
N ARG A 22 -9.01 -5.58 -4.81
CA ARG A 22 -8.78 -7.02 -4.64
C ARG A 22 -7.62 -7.28 -3.66
N LEU A 23 -6.51 -6.57 -3.82
CA LEU A 23 -5.38 -6.66 -2.90
C LEU A 23 -5.79 -6.31 -1.46
N LYS A 24 -6.60 -5.26 -1.27
CA LYS A 24 -7.12 -4.88 0.05
C LYS A 24 -7.95 -6.00 0.67
N ARG A 25 -8.76 -6.69 -0.12
CA ARG A 25 -9.52 -7.87 0.33
C ARG A 25 -8.60 -9.01 0.75
N ASP A 26 -7.61 -9.35 -0.07
CA ASP A 26 -6.62 -10.39 0.26
C ASP A 26 -5.90 -10.08 1.58
N ILE A 27 -5.50 -8.82 1.79
CA ILE A 27 -4.88 -8.35 3.03
C ILE A 27 -5.80 -8.54 4.23
N THR A 28 -7.09 -8.21 4.11
CA THR A 28 -8.07 -8.41 5.17
C THR A 28 -8.22 -9.90 5.50
N GLU A 29 -8.40 -10.75 4.50
CA GLU A 29 -8.58 -12.20 4.69
C GLU A 29 -7.32 -12.84 5.31
N TYR A 30 -6.13 -12.44 4.85
CA TYR A 30 -4.87 -12.86 5.47
C TYR A 30 -4.73 -12.35 6.90
N GLY A 31 -5.14 -11.10 7.17
CA GLY A 31 -5.13 -10.48 8.50
C GLY A 31 -6.01 -11.24 9.49
N GLU A 32 -7.24 -11.58 9.09
CA GLU A 32 -8.17 -12.38 9.90
C GLU A 32 -7.60 -13.77 10.18
N PHE A 33 -7.02 -14.42 9.17
CA PHE A 33 -6.38 -15.72 9.35
C PHE A 33 -5.22 -15.65 10.34
N VAL A 34 -4.32 -14.67 10.21
CA VAL A 34 -3.15 -14.60 11.09
C VAL A 34 -3.48 -14.13 12.51
N ARG A 35 -4.58 -13.40 12.70
CA ARG A 35 -5.08 -13.01 14.02
C ARG A 35 -5.39 -14.22 14.91
N SER A 36 -5.75 -15.36 14.31
CA SER A 36 -5.97 -16.62 15.03
C SER A 36 -4.72 -17.14 15.78
N PHE A 37 -3.52 -16.67 15.41
CA PHE A 37 -2.27 -17.04 16.10
C PHE A 37 -1.96 -16.18 17.34
N SER A 38 -2.83 -15.23 17.70
CA SER A 38 -2.68 -14.35 18.88
C SER A 38 -1.32 -13.64 18.97
N ALA A 39 -0.85 -13.11 17.83
CA ALA A 39 0.42 -12.40 17.72
C ALA A 39 0.21 -10.90 17.41
N PRO A 40 0.19 -10.00 18.41
CA PRO A 40 -0.14 -8.58 18.21
C PRO A 40 0.74 -7.86 17.18
N SER A 41 2.04 -8.18 17.16
CA SER A 41 2.99 -7.61 16.19
C SER A 41 2.73 -8.00 14.72
N VAL A 42 1.90 -9.02 14.47
CA VAL A 42 1.47 -9.40 13.13
C VAL A 42 0.24 -8.62 12.74
N ASP A 43 -0.71 -8.42 13.65
CA ASP A 43 -1.90 -7.60 13.43
C ASP A 43 -1.54 -6.17 13.01
N GLU A 44 -0.63 -5.51 13.75
CA GLU A 44 -0.14 -4.16 13.41
C GLU A 44 0.43 -4.08 11.97
N LYS A 45 1.10 -5.15 11.52
CA LYS A 45 1.65 -5.19 10.16
C LYS A 45 0.56 -5.30 9.12
N PHE A 46 -0.49 -6.10 9.37
CA PHE A 46 -1.61 -6.23 8.44
C PHE A 46 -2.46 -4.96 8.39
N GLU A 47 -2.61 -4.23 9.49
CA GLU A 47 -3.22 -2.90 9.49
C GLU A 47 -2.44 -1.92 8.60
N VAL A 48 -1.11 -1.87 8.76
CA VAL A 48 -0.23 -1.05 7.90
C VAL A 48 -0.34 -1.45 6.43
N LEU A 49 -0.38 -2.75 6.12
CA LEU A 49 -0.58 -3.23 4.75
C LEU A 49 -1.93 -2.79 4.19
N GLY A 50 -2.99 -2.77 5.00
CA GLY A 50 -4.31 -2.28 4.61
C GLY A 50 -4.31 -0.80 4.24
N ILE A 51 -3.56 0.03 4.97
CA ILE A 51 -3.37 1.45 4.63
C ILE A 51 -2.57 1.57 3.33
N LEU A 52 -1.50 0.79 3.18
CA LEU A 52 -0.65 0.78 1.99
C LEU A 52 -1.44 0.39 0.73
N ALA A 53 -2.41 -0.53 0.83
CA ALA A 53 -3.27 -0.90 -0.30
C ALA A 53 -4.11 0.28 -0.82
N ASN A 54 -4.44 1.27 0.03
CA ASN A 54 -5.16 2.47 -0.40
C ASN A 54 -4.34 3.31 -1.41
N VAL A 55 -3.00 3.16 -1.45
CA VAL A 55 -2.15 3.77 -2.49
C VAL A 55 -2.62 3.39 -3.89
N PHE A 56 -3.20 2.21 -4.09
CA PHE A 56 -3.69 1.78 -5.40
C PHE A 56 -5.14 2.19 -5.68
N ILE A 57 -5.89 2.59 -4.66
CA ILE A 57 -7.34 2.79 -4.74
C ILE A 57 -7.67 4.27 -4.88
N VAL A 58 -6.97 5.14 -4.14
CA VAL A 58 -7.30 6.57 -4.09
C VAL A 58 -6.90 7.28 -5.37
N ALA A 59 -7.57 8.40 -5.66
CA ALA A 59 -7.19 9.27 -6.75
C ALA A 59 -5.78 9.87 -6.54
N PRO A 60 -5.02 10.18 -7.61
CA PRO A 60 -3.69 10.77 -7.52
C PRO A 60 -3.58 11.97 -6.55
N GLU A 61 -4.56 12.86 -6.57
CA GLU A 61 -4.64 14.06 -5.73
C GLU A 61 -4.82 13.75 -4.25
N SER A 62 -5.39 12.59 -3.90
CA SER A 62 -5.60 12.18 -2.51
C SER A 62 -4.38 11.49 -1.89
N LEU A 63 -3.34 11.20 -2.67
CA LEU A 63 -2.13 10.52 -2.17
C LEU A 63 -1.40 11.34 -1.10
N ALA A 64 -1.37 12.67 -1.21
CA ALA A 64 -0.72 13.53 -0.22
C ALA A 64 -1.35 13.36 1.17
N THR A 65 -2.66 13.51 1.25
CA THR A 65 -3.45 13.40 2.49
C THR A 65 -3.38 11.98 3.08
N LEU A 66 -3.29 10.95 2.24
CA LEU A 66 -3.12 9.57 2.71
C LEU A 66 -1.86 9.41 3.58
N PHE A 67 -0.77 10.14 3.28
CA PHE A 67 0.48 10.05 4.04
C PHE A 67 0.56 10.98 5.24
N GLU A 68 -0.29 12.00 5.32
CA GLU A 68 -0.41 12.85 6.51
C GLU A 68 -0.93 12.05 7.70
N GLY A 69 -1.90 11.16 7.47
CA GLY A 69 -2.46 10.29 8.52
C GLY A 69 -1.58 9.10 8.90
N SER A 70 -0.48 8.84 8.19
CA SER A 70 0.38 7.67 8.42
C SER A 70 1.83 7.93 7.96
N PRO A 71 2.61 8.74 8.71
CA PRO A 71 3.96 9.12 8.29
C PRO A 71 4.94 7.93 8.24
N SER A 72 4.72 6.90 9.05
CA SER A 72 5.55 5.69 9.10
C SER A 72 5.55 4.89 7.79
N ILE A 73 4.48 4.96 6.99
CA ILE A 73 4.36 4.20 5.74
C ILE A 73 4.97 4.91 4.53
N ARG A 74 5.39 6.18 4.67
CA ARG A 74 5.81 7.03 3.54
C ARG A 74 6.97 6.41 2.73
N LYS A 75 7.90 5.74 3.42
CA LYS A 75 9.06 5.08 2.81
C LYS A 75 8.65 3.88 1.95
N ASP A 76 7.76 3.03 2.47
CA ASP A 76 7.27 1.86 1.74
C ASP A 76 6.32 2.28 0.61
N ALA A 77 5.49 3.29 0.85
CA ALA A 77 4.55 3.83 -0.10
C ALA A 77 5.22 4.36 -1.38
N GLN A 78 6.41 4.95 -1.30
CA GLN A 78 7.12 5.44 -2.49
C GLN A 78 7.38 4.32 -3.51
N SER A 79 7.72 3.12 -3.03
CA SER A 79 7.92 1.95 -3.90
C SER A 79 6.59 1.41 -4.46
N PHE A 80 5.51 1.50 -3.68
CA PHE A 80 4.18 1.04 -4.07
C PHE A 80 3.51 1.98 -5.08
N ILE A 81 3.68 3.29 -4.95
CA ILE A 81 3.13 4.27 -5.89
C ILE A 81 3.63 4.00 -7.32
N GLN A 82 4.88 3.55 -7.48
CA GLN A 82 5.46 3.19 -8.78
C GLN A 82 4.77 2.00 -9.45
N LEU A 83 4.04 1.20 -8.67
CA LEU A 83 3.29 0.05 -9.16
C LEU A 83 1.87 0.42 -9.63
N ARG A 84 1.45 1.69 -9.51
CA ARG A 84 0.16 2.13 -10.07
C ARG A 84 0.20 2.13 -11.59
N ASP A 85 -0.89 1.69 -12.23
CA ASP A 85 -1.04 1.69 -13.68
C ASP A 85 -1.03 3.10 -14.27
N ASP A 86 -1.53 4.07 -13.52
CA ASP A 86 -1.56 5.50 -13.87
C ASP A 86 -0.29 6.27 -13.49
N TYR A 87 0.75 5.61 -12.96
CA TYR A 87 1.95 6.28 -12.43
C TYR A 87 2.56 7.29 -13.43
N LYS A 88 2.68 6.87 -14.70
CA LYS A 88 3.23 7.70 -15.78
C LYS A 88 2.23 8.73 -16.29
N SER A 89 0.98 8.33 -16.54
CA SER A 89 -0.06 9.20 -17.11
C SER A 89 -0.47 10.32 -16.16
N ALA A 90 -0.54 10.05 -14.86
CA ALA A 90 -0.82 11.02 -13.81
C ALA A 90 0.38 11.87 -13.39
N LYS A 91 1.57 11.64 -14.00
CA LYS A 91 2.84 12.33 -13.71
C LYS A 91 3.18 12.31 -12.21
N LEU A 92 3.00 11.14 -11.57
CA LEU A 92 3.10 11.03 -10.12
C LEU A 92 4.48 11.38 -9.62
N ALA A 93 5.56 11.01 -10.31
CA ALA A 93 6.92 11.38 -9.93
C ALA A 93 7.10 12.89 -9.64
N THR A 94 6.51 13.75 -10.48
CA THR A 94 6.60 15.21 -10.35
C THR A 94 5.66 15.77 -9.29
N LYS A 95 4.42 15.27 -9.22
CA LYS A 95 3.45 15.70 -8.19
C LYS A 95 3.96 15.40 -6.79
N LEU A 96 4.71 14.30 -6.71
CA LEU A 96 5.13 13.73 -5.47
C LEU A 96 6.48 14.27 -5.04
N SER A 97 7.41 14.66 -5.92
CA SER A 97 8.75 15.12 -5.51
C SER A 97 8.82 16.14 -4.36
N SER A 98 7.78 16.97 -4.15
CA SER A 98 7.68 17.94 -3.04
C SER A 98 7.28 17.35 -1.67
N LEU A 99 6.70 16.15 -1.59
CA LEU A 99 6.27 15.54 -0.32
C LEU A 99 7.36 14.64 0.31
N TRP A 100 8.43 14.33 -0.42
CA TRP A 100 9.56 13.50 0.02
C TRP A 100 10.88 14.29 0.13
N SER A 101 10.85 15.58 -0.21
CA SER A 101 11.94 16.54 0.07
C SER A 101 11.94 17.00 1.52
#